data_AF-A0A4Q6BMU4-F1
#
_entry.id   AF-A0A4Q6BMU4-F1
#
_cell.length_a   1.000
_cell.length_b   1.000
_cell.length_c   1.000
_cell.angle_alpha   90.00
_cell.angle_beta   90.00
_cell.angle_gamma   90.00
#
_symmetry.space_group_name_H-M   'P 1'
#
loop_
_entity.id
_entity.type
_entity.pdbx_description
1 polymer ?
#
loop_
_entity_poly.entity_id
_entity_poly.type
_entity_poly.pdbx_seq_one_letter_code
_entity_poly.pdbx_strand_id
1 'polypeptide(L)'
;ESMIKELGAYLKQRFTSERKSILAVDNLASLDPKFERLKEITCGALATFSPNADASIFIVFRPEVLRTITWGGDPRKTMEKRNYKGVINPRSSFESWNETVSGHSKPWSRYQVRGAEFMRDFIFNSLIPKERLLSELGQRPSR
;
A
#
# COMPACT_ATOMS: atom_id res chain seq x y z
N GLU A 1 15.43 -7.96 7.73
CA GLU A 1 15.79 -7.99 6.29
C GLU A 1 15.07 -9.05 5.46
N SER A 2 14.93 -10.31 5.91
CA SER A 2 14.27 -11.39 5.12
C SER A 2 12.86 -11.00 4.61
N MET A 3 12.03 -10.45 5.49
CA MET A 3 10.63 -10.14 5.16
C MET A 3 10.46 -9.06 4.09
N ILE A 4 11.38 -8.07 4.00
CA ILE A 4 11.33 -7.04 2.96
C ILE A 4 11.68 -7.64 1.60
N LYS A 5 12.64 -8.58 1.55
CA LYS A 5 12.97 -9.31 0.32
C LYS A 5 11.80 -10.19 -0.13
N GLU A 6 11.15 -10.87 0.81
CA GLU A 6 9.93 -11.64 0.53
C GLU A 6 8.79 -10.76 0.02
N LEU A 7 8.59 -9.57 0.61
CA LEU A 7 7.64 -8.58 0.10
C LEU A 7 7.99 -8.16 -1.33
N GLY A 8 9.26 -7.83 -1.61
CA GLY A 8 9.71 -7.48 -2.95
C GLY A 8 9.44 -8.57 -3.98
N ALA A 9 9.72 -9.83 -3.64
CA ALA A 9 9.45 -10.98 -4.50
C ALA A 9 7.94 -11.19 -4.73
N TYR A 10 7.13 -11.08 -3.68
CA TYR A 10 5.68 -11.18 -3.77
C TYR A 10 5.09 -10.09 -4.67
N LEU A 11 5.54 -8.84 -4.49
CA LEU A 11 5.11 -7.72 -5.34
C LEU A 11 5.52 -7.98 -6.79
N LYS A 12 6.74 -8.47 -7.05
CA LYS A 12 7.21 -8.74 -8.43
C LYS A 12 6.32 -9.74 -9.15
N GLN A 13 5.98 -10.84 -8.48
CA GLN A 13 5.07 -11.85 -9.00
C GLN A 13 3.70 -11.24 -9.33
N ARG A 14 3.15 -10.44 -8.40
CA ARG A 14 1.82 -9.83 -8.56
C ARG A 14 1.75 -8.86 -9.73
N PHE A 15 2.76 -8.01 -9.91
CA PHE A 15 2.80 -7.05 -11.03
C PHE A 15 2.93 -7.78 -12.37
N THR A 16 3.70 -8.86 -12.42
CA THR A 16 3.87 -9.68 -13.63
C THR A 16 2.54 -10.33 -14.02
N SER A 17 1.81 -10.91 -13.06
CA SER A 17 0.52 -11.57 -13.30
C SER A 17 -0.61 -10.59 -13.62
N GLU A 18 -0.68 -9.46 -12.91
CA GLU A 18 -1.79 -8.49 -13.04
C GLU A 18 -1.53 -7.39 -14.09
N ARG A 19 -0.35 -7.38 -14.74
CA ARG A 19 0.11 -6.31 -15.67
C ARG A 19 -0.07 -4.89 -15.12
N LYS A 20 0.08 -4.72 -13.81
CA LYS A 20 0.07 -3.40 -13.17
C LYS A 20 1.46 -2.79 -13.24
N SER A 21 1.53 -1.46 -13.34
CA SER A 21 2.77 -0.68 -13.28
C SER A 21 3.01 -0.06 -11.89
N ILE A 22 1.94 0.11 -11.10
CA ILE A 22 1.98 0.68 -9.75
C ILE A 22 1.01 -0.05 -8.81
N LEU A 23 1.38 -0.15 -7.53
CA LEU A 23 0.52 -0.65 -6.46
C LEU A 23 0.59 0.31 -5.28
N ALA A 24 -0.57 0.71 -4.77
CA ALA A 24 -0.70 1.51 -3.57
C ALA A 24 -1.56 0.76 -2.57
N VAL A 25 -1.00 0.43 -1.40
CA VAL A 25 -1.74 -0.13 -0.28
C VAL A 25 -1.43 0.63 0.99
N ASP A 26 -2.45 0.81 1.83
CA ASP A 26 -2.29 1.39 3.16
C ASP A 26 -2.22 0.35 4.27
N ASN A 27 -2.51 -0.92 3.98
CA ASN A 27 -2.38 -2.07 4.87
C ASN A 27 -1.70 -3.22 4.11
N LEU A 28 -0.47 -3.57 4.50
CA LEU A 28 0.31 -4.65 3.90
C LEU A 28 -0.27 -6.04 4.14
N ALA A 29 -0.92 -6.29 5.28
CA ALA A 29 -1.56 -7.56 5.59
C ALA A 29 -2.78 -7.84 4.69
N SER A 30 -3.36 -6.79 4.08
CA SER A 30 -4.42 -6.95 3.07
C SER A 30 -3.93 -7.60 1.77
N LEU A 31 -2.62 -7.58 1.51
CA LEU A 31 -2.02 -8.30 0.38
C LEU A 31 -1.89 -9.79 0.68
N ASP A 32 -1.36 -10.10 1.86
CA ASP A 32 -1.16 -11.45 2.39
C ASP A 32 -1.01 -11.34 3.93
N PRO A 33 -1.78 -12.11 4.73
CA PRO A 33 -1.71 -12.05 6.19
C PRO A 33 -0.30 -12.21 6.78
N LYS A 34 0.63 -12.87 6.08
CA LYS A 34 2.02 -13.02 6.56
C LYS A 34 2.75 -11.69 6.74
N PHE A 35 2.30 -10.64 6.05
CA PHE A 35 2.90 -9.30 6.14
C PHE A 35 2.43 -8.48 7.33
N GLU A 36 1.52 -8.99 8.18
CA GLU A 36 1.13 -8.32 9.44
C GLU A 36 2.35 -8.04 10.33
N ARG A 37 3.36 -8.91 10.31
CA ARG A 37 4.62 -8.74 11.05
C ARG A 37 5.42 -7.50 10.62
N LEU A 38 5.16 -6.95 9.44
CA LEU A 38 5.82 -5.72 8.99
C LEU A 38 5.29 -4.47 9.69
N LYS A 39 4.14 -4.54 10.39
CA LYS A 39 3.50 -3.42 11.08
C LYS A 39 4.43 -2.66 12.02
N GLU A 40 5.38 -3.35 12.66
CA GLU A 40 6.41 -2.75 13.53
C GLU A 40 7.31 -1.74 12.79
N ILE A 41 7.41 -1.86 11.46
CA ILE A 41 8.27 -1.05 10.60
C ILE A 41 7.41 -0.17 9.68
N THR A 42 6.39 -0.74 9.05
CA THR A 42 5.56 -0.09 8.03
C THR A 42 4.23 -0.81 7.82
N CYS A 43 3.19 -0.04 7.52
CA CYS A 43 1.85 -0.57 7.20
C CYS A 43 1.45 -0.33 5.75
N GLY A 44 1.98 0.71 5.09
CA GLY A 44 1.64 1.06 3.72
C GLY A 44 2.82 0.97 2.78
N ALA A 45 2.54 0.60 1.53
CA ALA A 45 3.53 0.57 0.46
C ALA A 45 2.96 1.19 -0.82
N LEU A 46 3.78 2.02 -1.45
CA LEU A 46 3.61 2.48 -2.83
C LEU A 46 4.76 1.89 -3.65
N ALA A 47 4.47 0.87 -4.45
CA ALA A 47 5.47 0.10 -5.18
C ALA A 47 5.32 0.27 -6.69
N THR A 48 6.45 0.29 -7.39
CA THR A 48 6.53 0.35 -8.85
C THR A 48 7.72 -0.46 -9.35
N PHE A 49 7.63 -0.95 -10.59
CA PHE A 49 8.66 -1.79 -11.22
C PHE A 49 9.26 -1.14 -12.46
N SER A 50 10.53 -1.45 -12.68
CA SER A 50 11.21 -1.22 -13.95
C SER A 50 10.38 -1.80 -15.10
N PRO A 51 10.16 -1.04 -16.20
CA PRO A 51 9.60 -1.58 -17.43
C PRO A 51 10.47 -2.70 -18.03
N ASN A 52 11.77 -2.72 -17.73
CA ASN A 52 12.75 -3.63 -18.32
C ASN A 52 13.00 -4.86 -17.41
N ALA A 53 13.38 -5.97 -18.03
CA ALA A 53 13.48 -7.31 -17.43
C ALA A 53 14.41 -7.45 -16.20
N ASP A 54 15.32 -6.49 -15.97
CA ASP A 54 16.22 -6.48 -14.80
C ASP A 54 15.50 -6.23 -13.46
N ALA A 55 14.18 -5.96 -13.48
CA ALA A 55 13.26 -6.11 -12.36
C ALA A 55 13.65 -5.39 -11.06
N SER A 56 14.28 -4.22 -11.16
CA SER A 56 14.42 -3.31 -10.03
C SER A 56 13.04 -2.86 -9.55
N ILE A 57 12.79 -3.01 -8.25
CA ILE A 57 11.59 -2.53 -7.57
C ILE A 57 11.91 -1.23 -6.84
N PHE A 58 11.02 -0.26 -6.96
CA PHE A 58 11.04 0.93 -6.13
C PHE A 58 9.83 0.89 -5.20
N ILE A 59 10.07 1.00 -3.88
CA ILE A 59 9.02 0.96 -2.87
C ILE A 59 9.17 2.16 -1.95
N VAL A 60 8.07 2.90 -1.76
CA VAL A 60 7.94 3.91 -0.71
C VAL A 60 7.10 3.33 0.40
N PHE A 61 7.66 3.27 1.61
CA PHE A 61 6.98 2.80 2.79
C PHE A 61 6.32 3.94 3.55
N ARG A 62 5.21 3.61 4.23
CA ARG A 62 4.53 4.53 5.15
C ARG A 62 4.27 3.82 6.48
N PRO A 63 4.63 4.43 7.62
CA PRO A 63 4.41 3.83 8.93
C PRO A 63 2.92 3.78 9.28
N GLU A 64 2.61 3.07 10.36
CA GLU A 64 1.26 3.00 10.94
C GLU A 64 0.76 4.39 11.37
N VAL A 65 -0.54 4.63 11.18
CA VAL A 65 -1.27 5.73 11.79
C VAL A 65 -2.51 5.14 12.45
N LEU A 66 -2.58 5.22 13.77
CA LEU A 66 -3.79 4.81 14.51
C LEU A 66 -4.97 5.66 14.05
N ARG A 67 -6.02 5.02 13.55
CA ARG A 67 -7.26 5.70 13.16
C ARG A 67 -8.35 5.39 14.16
N THR A 68 -8.94 6.43 14.73
CA THR A 68 -10.16 6.31 15.52
C THR A 68 -11.35 6.60 14.62
N ILE A 69 -12.17 5.59 14.34
CA ILE A 69 -13.42 5.74 13.59
C ILE A 69 -14.54 5.93 14.61
N THR A 70 -15.17 7.10 14.62
CA THR A 70 -16.34 7.36 15.45
C THR A 70 -17.61 6.93 14.72
N TRP A 71 -18.29 5.94 15.27
CA TRP A 71 -19.56 5.44 14.81
C TRP A 71 -20.70 6.04 15.64
N GLY A 72 -21.85 6.31 15.01
CA GLY A 72 -23.06 6.82 15.68
C GLY A 72 -23.85 5.76 16.46
N GLY A 73 -23.14 4.77 17.03
CA GLY A 73 -23.67 3.55 17.64
C GLY A 73 -22.72 2.38 17.39
N ASP A 74 -22.79 1.33 18.22
CA ASP A 74 -21.93 0.15 18.07
C ASP A 74 -22.33 -0.68 16.83
N PRO A 75 -21.48 -0.80 15.80
CA PRO A 75 -21.78 -1.58 14.59
C PRO A 75 -21.89 -3.08 14.84
N ARG A 76 -21.42 -3.56 16.00
CA ARG A 76 -21.49 -4.97 16.42
C ARG A 76 -22.76 -5.28 17.22
N LYS A 77 -23.52 -4.26 17.65
CA LYS A 77 -24.84 -4.45 18.26
C LYS A 77 -25.82 -4.95 17.19
N THR A 78 -25.91 -6.27 17.08
CA THR A 78 -27.03 -6.93 16.39
C THR A 78 -28.30 -6.54 17.13
N MET A 79 -29.26 -5.91 16.45
CA MET A 79 -30.56 -5.62 17.05
C MET A 79 -31.19 -6.94 17.49
N GLU A 80 -31.13 -7.24 18.79
CA GLU A 80 -31.91 -8.32 19.35
C GLU A 80 -33.37 -8.04 19.01
N LYS A 81 -33.95 -8.87 18.14
CA LYS A 81 -35.40 -8.93 17.91
C LYS A 81 -36.07 -9.47 19.18
N ARG A 82 -36.01 -8.74 20.29
CA ARG A 82 -36.91 -8.95 21.41
C ARG A 82 -38.25 -8.36 21.01
N ASN A 83 -39.20 -9.25 20.73
CA ASN A 83 -40.65 -9.03 20.62
C ASN A 83 -41.10 -7.66 21.16
N TYR A 84 -41.21 -6.65 20.29
CA TYR A 84 -41.67 -5.32 20.71
C TYR A 84 -42.91 -4.91 19.91
N LYS A 85 -44.07 -4.96 20.58
CA LYS A 85 -45.22 -4.11 20.21
C LYS A 85 -44.73 -2.67 20.30
N GLY A 86 -44.77 -1.98 19.17
CA GLY A 86 -43.89 -0.86 18.86
C GLY A 86 -43.82 0.25 19.89
N VAL A 87 -42.59 0.54 20.33
CA VAL A 87 -42.06 1.89 20.55
C VAL A 87 -40.55 1.80 20.30
N ILE A 88 -40.08 2.31 19.16
CA ILE A 88 -38.64 2.56 18.95
C ILE A 88 -38.33 3.86 19.70
N ASN A 89 -37.66 3.78 20.85
CA ASN A 89 -37.21 4.97 21.58
C ASN A 89 -35.96 5.54 20.90
N PRO A 90 -36.00 6.74 20.27
CA PRO A 90 -34.91 7.23 19.42
C PRO A 90 -33.64 7.68 20.15
N ARG A 91 -33.66 7.75 21.48
CA ARG A 91 -32.66 8.51 22.27
C ARG A 91 -31.55 7.67 22.90
N SER A 92 -31.58 6.35 22.76
CA SER A 92 -30.69 5.43 23.51
C SER A 92 -29.69 4.65 22.65
N SER A 93 -29.62 4.90 21.33
CA SER A 93 -28.66 4.23 20.43
C SER A 93 -27.54 5.14 19.92
N PHE A 94 -27.45 6.39 20.37
CA PHE A 94 -26.49 7.40 19.90
C PHE A 94 -25.26 7.56 20.80
N GLU A 95 -24.84 6.51 21.50
CA GLU A 95 -23.53 6.54 22.15
C GLU A 95 -22.44 6.45 21.06
N SER A 96 -21.62 7.50 20.93
CA SER A 96 -20.54 7.55 19.97
C SER A 96 -19.52 6.45 20.30
N TRP A 97 -19.45 5.41 19.47
CA TRP A 97 -18.50 4.32 19.64
C TRP A 97 -17.25 4.59 18.81
N ASN A 98 -16.07 4.52 19.43
CA ASN A 98 -14.80 4.77 18.77
C ASN A 98 -14.08 3.44 18.50
N GLU A 99 -13.89 3.08 17.22
CA GLU A 99 -13.07 1.94 16.82
C GLU A 99 -11.64 2.40 16.53
N THR A 100 -10.67 1.89 17.28
CA THR A 100 -9.26 2.07 16.93
C THR A 100 -8.85 1.02 15.90
N VAL A 101 -8.74 1.42 14.64
CA VAL A 101 -8.22 0.58 13.55
C VAL A 101 -6.69 0.70 13.53
N SER A 102 -6.02 -0.44 13.70
CA SER A 102 -4.57 -0.58 13.67
C SER A 102 -4.14 -1.39 12.43
N GLY A 103 -2.86 -1.32 12.05
CA GLY A 103 -2.31 -1.99 10.86
C GLY A 103 -2.49 -1.20 9.57
N HIS A 104 -2.85 0.08 9.68
CA HIS A 104 -3.09 0.96 8.54
C HIS A 104 -2.18 2.18 8.61
N SER A 105 -1.55 2.50 7.49
CA SER A 105 -0.92 3.79 7.25
C SER A 105 -1.97 4.82 6.79
N LYS A 106 -1.60 6.09 6.59
CA LYS A 106 -2.50 7.03 5.88
C LYS A 106 -2.71 6.55 4.43
N PRO A 107 -3.94 6.62 3.87
CA PRO A 107 -4.16 6.26 2.47
C PRO A 107 -3.31 7.09 1.49
N TRP A 108 -2.89 6.47 0.39
CA TRP A 108 -2.22 7.17 -0.70
C TRP A 108 -3.22 8.00 -1.49
N SER A 109 -2.96 9.30 -1.64
CA SER A 109 -3.82 10.14 -2.46
C SER A 109 -3.61 9.83 -3.95
N ARG A 110 -4.61 10.12 -4.78
CA ARG A 110 -4.49 9.95 -6.25
C ARG A 110 -3.30 10.72 -6.83
N TYR A 111 -3.01 11.90 -6.28
CA TYR A 111 -1.85 12.70 -6.70
C TYR A 111 -0.51 12.05 -6.33
N GLN A 112 -0.43 11.39 -5.16
CA GLN A 112 0.77 10.65 -4.77
C GLN A 112 1.03 9.45 -5.67
N VAL A 113 -0.03 8.71 -6.04
CA VAL A 113 0.07 7.58 -6.96
C VAL A 113 0.55 8.05 -8.34
N ARG A 114 -0.10 9.07 -8.91
CA ARG A 114 0.34 9.65 -10.20
C ARG A 114 1.76 10.21 -10.15
N GLY A 115 2.14 10.85 -9.04
CA GLY A 115 3.50 11.35 -8.84
C GLY A 115 4.53 10.21 -8.85
N ALA A 116 4.21 9.06 -8.27
CA ALA A 116 5.08 7.89 -8.31
C ALA A 116 5.15 7.22 -9.69
N GLU A 117 4.07 7.23 -10.48
CA GLU A 117 4.10 6.82 -11.89
C GLU A 117 5.02 7.76 -12.71
N PHE A 118 4.88 9.07 -12.52
CA PHE A 118 5.76 10.04 -13.17
C PHE A 118 7.22 9.85 -12.78
N MET A 119 7.50 9.67 -11.47
CA MET A 119 8.87 9.41 -11.00
C MET A 119 9.43 8.11 -11.57
N ARG A 120 8.63 7.05 -11.65
CA ARG A 120 9.02 5.80 -12.30
C ARG A 120 9.46 6.07 -13.74
N ASP A 121 8.61 6.70 -14.54
CA ASP A 121 8.92 6.94 -15.95
C ASP A 121 10.14 7.84 -16.11
N PHE A 122 10.29 8.86 -15.26
CA PHE A 122 11.48 9.71 -15.23
C PHE A 122 12.76 8.91 -14.90
N ILE A 123 12.73 8.06 -13.87
CA ILE A 123 13.89 7.23 -13.47
C ILE A 123 14.27 6.25 -14.59
N PHE A 124 13.29 5.54 -15.14
CA PHE A 124 13.58 4.47 -16.11
C PHE A 124 13.83 4.97 -17.54
N ASN A 125 13.29 6.14 -17.94
CA ASN A 125 13.50 6.67 -19.29
C ASN A 125 14.64 7.70 -19.38
N SER A 126 14.95 8.43 -18.30
CA SER A 126 15.92 9.54 -18.36
C SER A 126 17.25 9.23 -17.66
N LEU A 127 17.22 8.50 -16.54
CA LEU A 127 18.42 8.23 -15.72
C LEU A 127 19.14 6.94 -16.16
N ILE A 128 18.41 5.85 -16.32
CA ILE A 128 19.01 4.53 -16.58
C ILE A 128 19.64 4.37 -17.99
N PRO A 129 19.04 4.88 -19.10
CA PRO A 129 19.65 4.74 -20.42
C PRO A 129 20.98 5.51 -20.55
N LYS A 130 21.12 6.65 -19.87
CA LYS A 130 22.30 7.52 -20.01
C LYS A 130 23.55 6.88 -19.42
N GLU A 131 23.44 6.24 -18.26
CA GLU A 131 24.56 5.56 -17.60
C GLU A 131 25.00 4.30 -18.36
N ARG A 132 24.05 3.57 -18.94
CA ARG A 132 24.37 2.39 -19.78
C ARG A 132 25.15 2.80 -21.04
N LEU A 133 24.70 3.86 -21.73
CA LEU A 133 25.40 4.42 -22.90
C LEU A 133 26.81 4.93 -22.53
N LEU A 134 26.99 5.57 -21.38
CA LEU A 134 28.31 6.02 -20.92
C LEU A 134 29.24 4.85 -20.60
N SER A 135 28.72 3.78 -20.00
CA SER A 135 29.50 2.56 -19.72
C SER A 135 29.92 1.82 -21.00
N GLU A 136 29.06 1.80 -22.02
CA GLU A 136 29.34 1.19 -23.33
C GLU A 136 30.33 2.02 -24.17
N LEU A 137 30.29 3.35 -24.06
CA LEU A 137 31.25 4.24 -24.74
C LEU A 137 32.64 4.21 -24.09
N GLY A 138 32.71 4.02 -22.77
CA GLY A 138 33.99 3.89 -22.04
C GLY A 138 34.73 2.56 -22.27
N GLN A 139 34.04 1.53 -22.80
CA GLN A 139 34.63 0.21 -23.07
C GLN A 139 35.05 -0.03 -24.53
N ARG A 140 34.85 0.93 -25.45
CA ARG A 140 35.40 0.78 -26.79
C ARG A 140 36.91 1.06 -26.75
N PRO A 141 37.78 0.06 -26.99
CA PRO A 141 39.21 0.34 -27.11
C PRO A 141 39.39 1.30 -28.29
N SER A 142 40.10 2.40 -28.04
CA SER A 142 40.49 3.35 -29.09
C SER A 142 41.22 2.58 -30.18
N ARG A 143 40.62 2.53 -31.37
CA ARG A 143 41.31 2.06 -32.57
C ARG A 143 42.32 3.09 -33.03
#